data_AF-A0A6I2FZ90-F1
#
_entry.id   AF-A0A6I2FZ90-F1
#
_cell.length_a   1.000
_cell.length_b   1.000
_cell.length_c   1.000
_cell.angle_alpha   90.00
_cell.angle_beta   90.00
_cell.angle_gamma   90.00
#
_symmetry.space_group_name_H-M   'P 1'
#
loop_
_entity.id
_entity.type
_entity.pdbx_description
1 polymer ?
#
loop_
_entity_poly.entity_id
_entity_poly.type
_entity_poly.pdbx_seq_one_letter_code
_entity_poly.pdbx_strand_id
1 'polypeptide(L)'
;MPGDDARSELLVSVIESIDDRAVRHTEKLVPTALSGSAVLDDLHWHAEILIDRSDLIRLRGNSNRLMFGTVYQRALDTAPGREAWRAPLLAGLLAAEIEFRGPLRLSQTQNTQLAAEYETLARELTRARLPAHAVLAWRRAVALHRLTEEVDEEDRCGLALARARRRATAPGWRRAPGMASDLLCGYGYRPFWLLGWVAIQIMAIIGLGLLWKGTKPWTDVVYLSVVGFLNPLDPSNTNDMEPPAQVLFAVEAWLGVVSMSVFFALLVRRWFRL
;
A
#
# COMPACT_ATOMS: atom_id res chain seq x y z
N MET A 1 19.65 39.71 18.17
CA MET A 1 19.53 38.54 17.26
C MET A 1 18.53 38.90 16.16
N PRO A 2 18.94 39.56 15.07
CA PRO A 2 18.04 39.98 13.99
C PRO A 2 17.74 38.89 12.94
N GLY A 3 18.36 37.71 13.05
CA GLY A 3 18.27 36.66 12.03
C GLY A 3 17.08 35.71 12.15
N ASP A 4 16.47 35.60 13.33
CA ASP A 4 15.36 34.66 13.55
C ASP A 4 14.03 35.22 13.06
N ASP A 5 13.79 36.52 13.19
CA ASP A 5 12.58 37.19 12.70
C ASP A 5 12.47 37.09 11.17
N ALA A 6 13.56 37.39 10.45
CA ALA A 6 13.60 37.30 8.99
C ALA A 6 13.38 35.86 8.47
N ARG A 7 13.86 34.84 9.21
CA ARG A 7 13.59 33.44 8.87
C ARG A 7 12.14 33.06 9.10
N SER A 8 11.54 33.54 10.19
CA SER A 8 10.13 33.31 10.49
C SER A 8 9.23 33.95 9.42
N GLU A 9 9.52 35.18 9.01
CA GLU A 9 8.79 35.87 7.94
C GLU A 9 8.88 35.12 6.59
N LEU A 10 10.08 34.67 6.22
CA LEU A 10 10.27 33.87 5.01
C LEU A 10 9.52 32.53 5.08
N LEU A 11 9.53 31.85 6.22
CA LEU A 11 8.79 30.59 6.40
C LEU A 11 7.28 30.80 6.27
N VAL A 12 6.74 31.86 6.89
CA VAL A 12 5.32 32.22 6.77
C VAL A 12 4.95 32.49 5.31
N SER A 13 5.76 33.26 4.58
CA SER A 13 5.56 33.54 3.16
C SER A 13 5.54 32.27 2.29
N VAL A 14 6.42 31.30 2.58
CA VAL A 14 6.43 30.01 1.88
C VAL A 14 5.17 29.19 2.21
N ILE A 15 4.78 29.14 3.48
CA ILE A 15 3.56 28.43 3.92
C ILE A 15 2.32 29.01 3.25
N GLU A 16 2.17 30.34 3.22
CA GLU A 16 1.07 31.01 2.52
C GLU A 16 1.05 30.66 1.03
N SER A 17 2.24 30.60 0.39
CA SER A 17 2.33 30.19 -1.00
C SER A 17 1.99 28.71 -1.24
N ILE A 18 2.26 27.83 -0.27
CA ILE A 18 1.85 26.41 -0.32
C ILE A 18 0.32 26.33 -0.23
N ASP A 19 -0.28 27.03 0.75
CA ASP A 19 -1.72 27.04 0.97
C ASP A 19 -2.47 27.55 -0.26
N ASP A 20 -2.06 28.69 -0.83
CA ASP A 20 -2.69 29.28 -2.02
C ASP A 20 -2.61 28.35 -3.24
N ARG A 21 -1.48 27.66 -3.44
CA ARG A 21 -1.34 26.67 -4.53
C ARG A 21 -2.19 25.43 -4.29
N ALA A 22 -2.32 24.98 -3.05
CA ALA A 22 -3.17 23.84 -2.72
C ALA A 22 -4.66 24.16 -2.95
N VAL A 23 -5.10 25.39 -2.65
CA VAL A 23 -6.44 25.87 -2.99
C VAL A 23 -6.65 25.83 -4.50
N ARG A 24 -5.75 26.44 -5.28
CA ARG A 24 -5.81 26.44 -6.76
C ARG A 24 -5.81 25.03 -7.34
N HIS A 25 -5.03 24.12 -6.77
CA HIS A 25 -5.02 22.71 -7.19
C HIS A 25 -6.36 22.03 -6.86
N THR A 26 -6.93 22.30 -5.69
CA THR A 26 -8.24 21.76 -5.27
C THR A 26 -9.36 22.21 -6.21
N GLU A 27 -9.35 23.47 -6.64
CA GLU A 27 -10.33 24.01 -7.58
C GLU A 27 -10.32 23.26 -8.92
N LYS A 28 -9.15 22.82 -9.41
CA LYS A 28 -9.04 22.01 -10.64
C LYS A 28 -9.60 20.59 -10.48
N LEU A 29 -9.63 20.05 -9.25
CA LEU A 29 -10.16 18.70 -8.97
C LEU A 29 -11.69 18.63 -8.96
N VAL A 30 -12.38 19.75 -8.72
CA VAL A 30 -13.85 19.78 -8.61
C VAL A 30 -14.55 19.56 -9.97
N PRO A 31 -14.13 20.19 -11.09
CA PRO A 31 -14.87 20.11 -12.34
C PRO A 31 -14.46 19.01 -13.31
N THR A 32 -13.36 18.26 -13.09
CA THR A 32 -12.75 17.49 -14.20
C THR A 32 -12.73 15.97 -14.06
N ALA A 33 -13.06 15.30 -15.18
CA ALA A 33 -12.67 13.93 -15.51
C ALA A 33 -11.20 13.84 -15.95
N LEU A 34 -10.30 14.61 -15.34
CA LEU A 34 -8.88 14.56 -15.67
C LEU A 34 -8.34 13.15 -15.36
N SER A 35 -7.48 12.66 -16.25
CA SER A 35 -6.73 11.44 -15.98
C SER A 35 -5.88 11.64 -14.72
N GLY A 36 -5.73 10.60 -13.90
CA GLY A 36 -5.00 10.69 -12.64
C GLY A 36 -3.53 11.14 -12.81
N SER A 37 -2.93 11.01 -13.99
CA SER A 37 -1.58 11.49 -14.27
C SER A 37 -1.52 13.03 -14.38
N ALA A 38 -2.43 13.65 -15.14
CA ALA A 38 -2.42 15.10 -15.35
C ALA A 38 -2.57 15.89 -14.03
N VAL A 39 -3.36 15.33 -13.10
CA VAL A 39 -3.52 15.88 -11.75
C VAL A 39 -2.22 15.82 -10.96
N LEU A 40 -1.48 14.70 -11.03
CA LEU A 40 -0.21 14.59 -10.32
C LEU A 40 0.87 15.45 -10.95
N ASP A 41 0.87 15.62 -12.26
CA ASP A 41 1.82 16.48 -12.98
C ASP A 41 1.66 17.95 -12.53
N ASP A 42 0.42 18.43 -12.37
CA ASP A 42 0.12 19.77 -11.85
C ASP A 42 0.66 19.97 -10.42
N LEU A 43 0.48 18.97 -9.54
CA LEU A 43 1.04 19.01 -8.19
C LEU A 43 2.57 19.05 -8.19
N HIS A 44 3.22 18.24 -9.04
CA HIS A 44 4.68 18.23 -9.18
C HIS A 44 5.20 19.57 -9.68
N TRP A 45 4.52 20.17 -10.67
CA TRP A 45 4.86 21.50 -11.17
C TRP A 45 4.75 22.57 -10.08
N HIS A 46 3.70 22.53 -9.25
CA HIS A 46 3.57 23.43 -8.11
C HIS A 46 4.68 23.25 -7.09
N ALA A 47 5.13 22.01 -6.84
CA ALA A 47 6.25 21.72 -5.95
C ALA A 47 7.58 22.25 -6.51
N GLU A 48 7.83 22.04 -7.81
CA GLU A 48 9.05 22.49 -8.49
C GLU A 48 9.23 24.00 -8.42
N ILE A 49 8.17 24.77 -8.70
CA ILE A 49 8.23 26.25 -8.59
C ILE A 49 8.58 26.71 -7.18
N LEU A 50 8.12 25.99 -6.15
CA LEU A 50 8.43 26.32 -4.77
C LEU A 50 9.87 25.93 -4.42
N ILE A 51 10.34 24.77 -4.91
CA ILE A 51 11.70 24.28 -4.70
C ILE A 51 12.75 25.21 -5.34
N ASP A 52 12.46 25.76 -6.52
CA ASP A 52 13.37 26.66 -7.25
C ASP A 52 13.56 28.02 -6.56
N ARG A 53 12.78 28.33 -5.51
CA ARG A 53 13.00 29.53 -4.69
C ARG A 53 14.25 29.35 -3.85
N SER A 54 15.25 30.19 -4.11
CA SER A 54 16.53 30.23 -3.39
C SER A 54 16.40 30.42 -1.86
N ASP A 55 15.25 30.92 -1.41
CA ASP A 55 14.95 31.15 0.01
C ASP A 55 14.86 29.86 0.84
N LEU A 56 14.50 28.71 0.24
CA LEU A 56 14.42 27.44 0.98
C LEU A 56 15.76 27.01 1.57
N ILE A 57 16.86 27.34 0.92
CA ILE A 57 18.21 27.04 1.42
C ILE A 57 18.51 27.86 2.68
N ARG A 58 17.99 29.09 2.76
CA ARG A 58 18.19 30.02 3.90
C ARG A 58 17.37 29.64 5.13
N LEU A 59 16.26 28.93 4.92
CA LEU A 59 15.35 28.48 5.97
C LEU A 59 15.87 27.28 6.77
N ARG A 60 17.02 26.71 6.41
CA ARG A 60 17.60 25.57 7.14
C ARG A 60 17.95 25.98 8.59
N GLY A 61 17.08 25.60 9.52
CA GLY A 61 17.36 25.57 10.95
C GLY A 61 18.17 24.32 11.30
N ASN A 62 18.95 24.40 12.38
CA ASN A 62 19.77 23.28 12.88
C ASN A 62 18.93 22.24 13.67
N SER A 63 17.64 22.08 13.33
CA SER A 63 16.69 21.27 14.08
C SER A 63 16.49 19.88 13.46
N ASN A 64 16.46 18.84 14.30
CA ASN A 64 16.05 17.46 13.94
C ASN A 64 14.53 17.34 13.66
N ARG A 65 13.89 18.40 13.17
CA ARG A 65 12.47 18.48 12.86
C ARG A 65 12.29 18.79 11.39
N LEU A 66 11.16 18.35 10.84
CA LEU A 66 10.68 18.78 9.52
C LEU A 66 10.34 20.27 9.54
N MET A 67 10.56 20.95 8.42
CA MET A 67 10.42 22.40 8.32
C MET A 67 8.94 22.82 8.35
N PHE A 68 8.07 22.01 7.75
CA PHE A 68 6.64 22.29 7.61
C PHE A 68 5.75 21.55 8.60
N GLY A 69 6.27 21.20 9.79
CA GLY A 69 5.52 20.49 10.83
C GLY A 69 4.14 21.09 11.14
N THR A 70 4.02 22.42 11.13
CA THR A 70 2.76 23.14 11.37
C THR A 70 1.75 22.97 10.21
N VAL A 71 2.22 22.83 8.97
CA VAL A 71 1.38 22.58 7.79
C VAL A 71 0.79 21.16 7.86
N TYR A 72 1.61 20.18 8.26
CA TYR A 72 1.14 18.80 8.45
C TYR A 72 0.08 18.72 9.55
N GLN A 73 0.31 19.34 10.70
CA GLN A 73 -0.68 19.40 11.79
C GLN A 73 -2.00 20.02 11.33
N ARG A 74 -1.94 21.17 10.66
CA ARG A 74 -3.13 21.83 10.11
C ARG A 74 -3.89 20.95 9.11
N ALA A 75 -3.16 20.22 8.26
CA ALA A 75 -3.74 19.28 7.31
C ALA A 75 -4.56 18.17 8.02
N LEU A 76 -4.08 17.69 9.17
CA LEU A 76 -4.71 16.63 9.95
C LEU A 76 -5.82 17.11 10.87
N ASP A 77 -5.71 18.31 11.42
CA ASP A 77 -6.74 18.92 12.28
C ASP A 77 -8.01 19.29 11.52
N THR A 78 -7.93 19.36 10.19
CA THR A 78 -9.06 19.70 9.34
C THR A 78 -10.02 18.52 9.23
N ALA A 79 -11.09 18.53 10.05
CA ALA A 79 -12.07 17.45 10.10
C ALA A 79 -12.78 17.19 8.75
N PRO A 80 -12.97 15.92 8.33
CA PRO A 80 -13.72 15.58 7.13
C PRO A 80 -15.20 15.97 7.28
N GLY A 81 -15.71 16.84 6.40
CA GLY A 81 -17.13 17.23 6.39
C GLY A 81 -17.45 18.67 5.97
N ARG A 82 -16.46 19.56 5.90
CA ARG A 82 -16.62 20.92 5.32
C ARG A 82 -16.02 20.95 3.92
N GLU A 83 -16.71 21.45 2.90
CA GLU A 83 -16.22 21.47 1.49
C GLU A 83 -14.74 21.92 1.31
N ALA A 84 -14.24 22.81 2.18
CA ALA A 84 -12.87 23.32 2.17
C ALA A 84 -11.77 22.35 2.69
N TRP A 85 -12.10 21.13 3.12
CA TRP A 85 -11.16 20.26 3.83
C TRP A 85 -10.06 19.62 2.97
N ARG A 86 -10.21 19.61 1.64
CA ARG A 86 -9.23 19.02 0.72
C ARG A 86 -7.98 19.88 0.54
N ALA A 87 -8.13 21.20 0.60
CA ALA A 87 -7.01 22.12 0.37
C ALA A 87 -5.92 21.96 1.44
N PRO A 88 -6.22 21.89 2.75
CA PRO A 88 -5.19 21.62 3.77
C PRO A 88 -4.46 20.29 3.58
N LEU A 89 -5.15 19.22 3.18
CA LEU A 89 -4.52 17.92 2.89
C LEU A 89 -3.55 18.01 1.71
N LEU A 90 -3.94 18.74 0.65
CA LEU A 90 -3.08 18.97 -0.51
C LEU A 90 -1.92 19.91 -0.18
N ALA A 91 -2.10 20.88 0.72
CA ALA A 91 -1.04 21.73 1.24
C ALA A 91 -0.01 20.89 2.02
N GLY A 92 -0.48 20.00 2.90
CA GLY A 92 0.38 19.03 3.60
C GLY A 92 1.15 18.13 2.63
N LEU A 93 0.50 17.60 1.60
CA LEU A 93 1.18 16.79 0.58
C LEU A 93 2.22 17.60 -0.22
N LEU A 94 1.90 18.84 -0.58
CA LEU A 94 2.80 19.72 -1.32
C LEU A 94 4.04 20.08 -0.47
N ALA A 95 3.82 20.41 0.81
CA ALA A 95 4.90 20.63 1.78
C ALA A 95 5.80 19.38 1.91
N ALA A 96 5.22 18.18 1.97
CA ALA A 96 5.97 16.94 2.02
C ALA A 96 6.79 16.71 0.73
N GLU A 97 6.24 16.99 -0.46
CA GLU A 97 7.00 16.89 -1.72
C GLU A 97 8.16 17.90 -1.79
N ILE A 98 7.99 19.11 -1.25
CA ILE A 98 9.08 20.10 -1.18
C ILE A 98 10.20 19.59 -0.27
N GLU A 99 9.89 19.02 0.89
CA GLU A 99 10.91 18.45 1.78
C GLU A 99 11.58 17.22 1.16
N PHE A 100 10.80 16.36 0.51
CA PHE A 100 11.32 15.15 -0.13
C PHE A 100 12.26 15.44 -1.31
N ARG A 101 11.91 16.42 -2.15
CA ARG A 101 12.68 16.80 -3.36
C ARG A 101 13.62 17.97 -3.13
N GLY A 102 13.60 18.57 -1.94
CA GLY A 102 14.34 19.78 -1.63
C GLY A 102 15.86 19.61 -1.83
N PRO A 103 16.60 20.71 -2.01
CA PRO A 103 18.04 20.66 -2.25
C PRO A 103 18.85 20.12 -1.07
N LEU A 104 18.23 19.96 0.10
CA LEU A 104 18.86 19.54 1.33
C LEU A 104 18.67 18.05 1.55
N ARG A 105 19.79 17.36 1.82
CA ARG A 105 19.73 15.97 2.28
C ARG A 105 19.18 15.95 3.70
N LEU A 106 18.05 15.25 3.87
CA LEU A 106 17.44 14.99 5.18
C LEU A 106 18.29 13.99 5.98
N SER A 107 18.35 14.18 7.29
CA SER A 107 18.91 13.17 8.21
C SER A 107 18.04 11.91 8.22
N GLN A 108 18.60 10.78 8.70
CA GLN A 108 17.83 9.53 8.84
C GLN A 108 16.57 9.74 9.69
N THR A 109 16.67 10.43 10.83
CA THR A 109 15.52 10.75 11.69
C THR A 109 14.46 11.59 10.97
N GLN A 110 14.88 12.57 10.16
CA GLN A 110 13.94 13.36 9.34
C GLN A 110 13.30 12.52 8.23
N ASN A 111 14.04 11.61 7.59
CA ASN A 111 13.46 10.69 6.60
C ASN A 111 12.39 9.80 7.23
N THR A 112 12.64 9.25 8.42
CA THR A 112 11.66 8.45 9.17
C THR A 112 10.42 9.30 9.55
N GLN A 113 10.63 10.53 10.02
CA GLN A 113 9.53 11.45 10.33
C GLN A 113 8.70 11.76 9.07
N LEU A 114 9.36 12.12 7.97
CA LEU A 114 8.70 12.47 6.71
C LEU A 114 7.94 11.26 6.14
N ALA A 115 8.47 10.04 6.28
CA ALA A 115 7.77 8.83 5.90
C ALA A 115 6.46 8.69 6.67
N ALA A 116 6.48 8.86 7.99
CA ALA A 116 5.29 8.80 8.84
C ALA A 116 4.25 9.89 8.50
N GLU A 117 4.69 11.09 8.14
CA GLU A 117 3.80 12.16 7.65
C GLU A 117 3.14 11.77 6.32
N TYR A 118 3.90 11.24 5.37
CA TYR A 118 3.34 10.72 4.12
C TYR A 118 2.32 9.60 4.35
N GLU A 119 2.56 8.66 5.28
CA GLU A 119 1.58 7.62 5.62
C GLU A 119 0.27 8.20 6.16
N THR A 120 0.39 9.19 7.04
CA THR A 120 -0.76 9.81 7.67
C THR A 120 -1.57 10.62 6.66
N LEU A 121 -0.90 11.45 5.86
CA LEU A 121 -1.52 12.15 4.72
C LEU A 121 -2.16 11.17 3.73
N ALA A 122 -1.49 10.05 3.39
CA ALA A 122 -2.02 9.08 2.45
C ALA A 122 -3.31 8.41 2.95
N ARG A 123 -3.43 8.16 4.26
CA ARG A 123 -4.66 7.66 4.89
C ARG A 123 -5.79 8.69 4.78
N GLU A 124 -5.52 9.96 5.09
CA GLU A 124 -6.54 11.02 4.98
C GLU A 124 -6.95 11.29 3.52
N LEU A 125 -6.00 11.33 2.59
CA LEU A 125 -6.28 11.45 1.15
C LEU A 125 -7.12 10.28 0.61
N THR A 126 -6.88 9.07 1.13
CA THR A 126 -7.70 7.90 0.81
C THR A 126 -9.15 8.10 1.29
N ARG A 127 -9.34 8.59 2.52
CA ARG A 127 -10.68 8.92 3.07
C ARG A 127 -11.34 10.06 2.29
N ALA A 128 -10.54 11.01 1.79
CA ALA A 128 -10.95 12.13 0.93
C ALA A 128 -11.33 11.74 -0.49
N ARG A 129 -11.20 10.45 -0.84
CA ARG A 129 -11.43 9.93 -2.19
C ARG A 129 -10.52 10.61 -3.22
N LEU A 130 -9.27 10.88 -2.83
CA LEU A 130 -8.19 11.37 -3.70
C LEU A 130 -7.17 10.24 -3.94
N PRO A 131 -7.53 9.17 -4.67
CA PRO A 131 -6.72 7.96 -4.72
C PRO A 131 -5.39 8.17 -5.45
N ALA A 132 -5.32 9.07 -6.45
CA ALA A 132 -4.07 9.39 -7.14
C ALA A 132 -3.04 10.02 -6.19
N HIS A 133 -3.46 11.01 -5.40
CA HIS A 133 -2.62 11.66 -4.37
C HIS A 133 -2.24 10.69 -3.26
N ALA A 134 -3.17 9.85 -2.81
CA ALA A 134 -2.87 8.80 -1.85
C ALA A 134 -1.81 7.81 -2.38
N VAL A 135 -1.87 7.43 -3.67
CA VAL A 135 -0.86 6.58 -4.31
C VAL A 135 0.50 7.26 -4.35
N LEU A 136 0.57 8.55 -4.67
CA LEU A 136 1.82 9.31 -4.62
C LEU A 136 2.41 9.29 -3.20
N ALA A 137 1.61 9.68 -2.21
CA ALA A 137 2.03 9.74 -0.81
C ALA A 137 2.53 8.38 -0.29
N TRP A 138 1.78 7.29 -0.52
CA TRP A 138 2.23 5.95 -0.15
C TRP A 138 3.52 5.53 -0.88
N ARG A 139 3.69 5.90 -2.15
CA ARG A 139 4.91 5.59 -2.91
C ARG A 139 6.12 6.30 -2.31
N ARG A 140 5.96 7.53 -1.84
CA ARG A 140 7.02 8.29 -1.15
C ARG A 140 7.36 7.70 0.20
N ALA A 141 6.35 7.34 1.00
CA ALA A 141 6.55 6.65 2.27
C ALA A 141 7.35 5.35 2.11
N VAL A 142 6.99 4.49 1.13
CA VAL A 142 7.75 3.27 0.81
C VAL A 142 9.20 3.58 0.45
N ALA A 143 9.43 4.61 -0.37
CA ALA A 143 10.78 4.98 -0.78
C ALA A 143 11.64 5.47 0.40
N LEU A 144 11.05 6.23 1.33
CA LEU A 144 11.73 6.72 2.53
C LEU A 144 12.01 5.59 3.52
N HIS A 145 11.06 4.70 3.79
CA HIS A 145 11.28 3.55 4.67
C HIS A 145 12.35 2.60 4.15
N ARG A 146 12.42 2.42 2.83
CA ARG A 146 13.52 1.69 2.19
C ARG A 146 14.86 2.39 2.41
N LEU A 147 14.90 3.71 2.29
CA LEU A 147 16.12 4.49 2.51
C LEU A 147 16.60 4.42 3.97
N THR A 148 15.68 4.27 4.93
CA THR A 148 15.98 4.15 6.35
C THR A 148 16.12 2.70 6.84
N GLU A 149 16.01 1.72 5.93
CA GLU A 149 16.10 0.27 6.21
C GLU A 149 15.02 -0.25 7.18
N GLU A 150 13.87 0.43 7.25
CA GLU A 150 12.72 0.04 8.08
C GLU A 150 11.82 -0.96 7.33
N VAL A 151 12.26 -2.23 7.26
CA VAL A 151 11.64 -3.27 6.41
C VAL A 151 10.16 -3.51 6.72
N ASP A 152 9.80 -3.58 8.00
CA ASP A 152 8.42 -3.81 8.43
C ASP A 152 7.48 -2.67 8.00
N GLU A 153 7.98 -1.43 8.03
CA GLU A 153 7.25 -0.23 7.62
C GLU A 153 7.18 -0.08 6.10
N GLU A 154 8.24 -0.46 5.38
CA GLU A 154 8.26 -0.53 3.92
C GLU A 154 7.15 -1.47 3.43
N ASP A 155 7.07 -2.68 3.99
CA ASP A 155 6.06 -3.65 3.62
C ASP A 155 4.64 -3.10 3.93
N ARG A 156 4.47 -2.36 5.05
CA ARG A 156 3.21 -1.69 5.49
C ARG A 156 2.68 -0.74 4.47
N CYS A 157 3.55 0.18 4.13
CA CYS A 157 3.29 1.18 3.12
C CYS A 157 3.09 0.53 1.76
N GLY A 158 3.82 -0.54 1.44
CA GLY A 158 3.72 -1.28 0.18
C GLY A 158 2.33 -1.89 -0.04
N LEU A 159 1.74 -2.51 0.98
CA LEU A 159 0.36 -3.00 0.86
C LEU A 159 -0.65 -1.85 0.77
N ALA A 160 -0.49 -0.83 1.59
CA ALA A 160 -1.37 0.33 1.56
C ALA A 160 -1.32 1.04 0.18
N LEU A 161 -0.14 1.10 -0.44
CA LEU A 161 0.07 1.55 -1.82
C LEU A 161 -0.67 0.67 -2.83
N ALA A 162 -0.54 -0.66 -2.72
CA ALA A 162 -1.25 -1.59 -3.62
C ALA A 162 -2.77 -1.43 -3.50
N ARG A 163 -3.29 -1.27 -2.28
CA ARG A 163 -4.70 -0.96 -2.00
C ARG A 163 -5.11 0.38 -2.60
N ALA A 164 -4.31 1.42 -2.43
CA ALA A 164 -4.58 2.75 -3.01
C ALA A 164 -4.59 2.71 -4.54
N ARG A 165 -3.64 2.00 -5.18
CA ARG A 165 -3.59 1.81 -6.63
C ARG A 165 -4.84 1.10 -7.17
N ARG A 166 -5.31 0.06 -6.48
CA ARG A 166 -6.55 -0.64 -6.86
C ARG A 166 -7.79 0.23 -6.72
N ARG A 167 -7.80 1.17 -5.77
CA ARG A 167 -8.87 2.18 -5.67
C ARG A 167 -8.78 3.22 -6.78
N ALA A 168 -7.57 3.57 -7.22
CA ALA A 168 -7.33 4.50 -8.33
C ALA A 168 -7.67 3.91 -9.71
N THR A 169 -7.55 2.59 -9.91
CA THR A 169 -7.93 1.95 -11.18
C THR A 169 -9.44 1.93 -11.38
N ALA A 170 -9.92 1.97 -12.62
CA ALA A 170 -11.36 1.92 -12.93
C ALA A 170 -12.05 0.69 -12.30
N PRO A 171 -13.30 0.84 -11.80
CA PRO A 171 -14.06 -0.28 -11.24
C PRO A 171 -14.31 -1.35 -12.30
N GLY A 172 -14.19 -2.64 -11.91
CA GLY A 172 -14.51 -3.77 -12.78
C GLY A 172 -13.64 -5.00 -12.53
N TRP A 173 -13.75 -5.98 -13.42
CA TRP A 173 -13.02 -7.26 -13.39
C TRP A 173 -11.50 -7.12 -13.26
N ARG A 174 -10.94 -5.98 -13.72
CA ARG A 174 -9.52 -5.64 -13.57
C ARG A 174 -9.07 -5.50 -12.11
N ARG A 175 -9.98 -5.29 -11.14
CA ARG A 175 -9.66 -5.24 -9.70
C ARG A 175 -9.64 -6.62 -9.03
N ALA A 176 -10.34 -7.61 -9.59
CA ALA A 176 -10.51 -8.93 -8.99
C ALA A 176 -9.19 -9.67 -8.69
N PRO A 177 -8.21 -9.77 -9.62
CA PRO A 177 -6.97 -10.51 -9.34
C PRO A 177 -6.17 -9.85 -8.21
N GLY A 178 -6.18 -8.51 -8.14
CA GLY A 178 -5.55 -7.79 -7.03
C GLY A 178 -6.26 -8.05 -5.71
N MET A 179 -7.60 -8.17 -5.68
CA MET A 179 -8.36 -8.52 -4.46
C MET A 179 -8.10 -9.95 -4.00
N ALA A 180 -8.06 -10.89 -4.94
CA ALA A 180 -7.68 -12.26 -4.65
C ALA A 180 -6.26 -12.33 -4.07
N SER A 181 -5.29 -11.65 -4.68
CA SER A 181 -3.90 -11.64 -4.17
C SER A 181 -3.79 -11.04 -2.77
N ASP A 182 -4.47 -9.92 -2.48
CA ASP A 182 -4.50 -9.33 -1.14
C ASP A 182 -5.13 -10.27 -0.09
N LEU A 183 -6.15 -11.03 -0.48
CA LEU A 183 -6.85 -11.96 0.42
C LEU A 183 -6.02 -13.23 0.66
N LEU A 184 -5.42 -13.79 -0.40
CA LEU A 184 -4.68 -15.05 -0.37
C LEU A 184 -3.29 -14.90 0.25
N CYS A 185 -2.56 -13.85 -0.13
CA CYS A 185 -1.18 -13.65 0.32
C CYS A 185 -1.08 -12.76 1.57
N GLY A 186 -2.13 -12.00 1.88
CA GLY A 186 -2.17 -11.12 3.04
C GLY A 186 -1.10 -10.03 3.05
N TYR A 187 -1.02 -9.35 4.18
CA TYR A 187 -0.09 -8.25 4.43
C TYR A 187 1.34 -8.73 4.71
N GLY A 188 2.34 -8.09 4.11
CA GLY A 188 3.76 -8.19 4.50
C GLY A 188 4.34 -9.60 4.43
N TYR A 189 3.94 -10.41 3.43
CA TYR A 189 4.46 -11.78 3.30
C TYR A 189 4.29 -12.54 4.63
N ARG A 190 3.05 -12.69 5.11
CA ARG A 190 2.74 -13.54 6.28
C ARG A 190 2.52 -14.98 5.79
N PRO A 191 3.58 -15.82 5.67
CA PRO A 191 3.45 -17.19 5.17
C PRO A 191 2.43 -18.01 5.99
N PHE A 192 2.25 -17.68 7.27
CA PHE A 192 1.27 -18.32 8.15
C PHE A 192 -0.18 -18.11 7.72
N TRP A 193 -0.52 -16.98 7.08
CA TRP A 193 -1.87 -16.79 6.52
C TRP A 193 -2.12 -17.71 5.32
N LEU A 194 -1.08 -17.92 4.50
CA LEU A 194 -1.14 -18.87 3.39
C LEU A 194 -1.27 -20.30 3.92
N LEU A 195 -0.62 -20.64 5.04
CA LEU A 195 -0.84 -21.93 5.71
C LEU A 195 -2.28 -22.10 6.19
N GLY A 196 -2.88 -21.04 6.75
CA GLY A 196 -4.31 -21.04 7.09
C GLY A 196 -5.20 -21.23 5.87
N TRP A 197 -4.86 -20.61 4.73
CA TRP A 197 -5.57 -20.81 3.48
C TRP A 197 -5.46 -22.24 2.93
N VAL A 198 -4.26 -22.83 3.00
CA VAL A 198 -4.02 -24.24 2.67
C VAL A 198 -4.86 -25.16 3.55
N ALA A 199 -4.92 -24.90 4.86
CA ALA A 199 -5.77 -25.66 5.77
C ALA A 199 -7.25 -25.56 5.39
N ILE A 200 -7.74 -24.36 5.01
CA ILE A 200 -9.12 -24.18 4.52
C ILE A 200 -9.36 -24.97 3.23
N GLN A 201 -8.41 -24.97 2.29
CA GLN A 201 -8.51 -25.75 1.06
C GLN A 201 -8.61 -27.24 1.34
N ILE A 202 -7.71 -27.78 2.17
CA ILE A 202 -7.72 -29.20 2.58
C ILE A 202 -9.06 -29.55 3.25
N MET A 203 -9.56 -28.72 4.17
CA MET A 203 -10.85 -28.96 4.84
C MET A 203 -12.03 -28.92 3.86
N ALA A 204 -12.02 -28.00 2.90
CA ALA A 204 -13.05 -27.93 1.87
C ALA A 204 -13.04 -29.18 0.98
N ILE A 205 -11.86 -29.67 0.61
CA ILE A 205 -11.71 -30.85 -0.25
C ILE A 205 -12.09 -32.12 0.52
N ILE A 206 -11.73 -32.24 1.79
CA ILE A 206 -12.22 -33.32 2.66
C ILE A 206 -13.75 -33.29 2.70
N GLY A 207 -14.36 -32.13 2.93
CA GLY A 207 -15.82 -32.00 2.99
C GLY A 207 -16.50 -32.44 1.69
N LEU A 208 -16.00 -31.97 0.54
CA LEU A 208 -16.51 -32.35 -0.78
C LEU A 208 -16.26 -33.83 -1.09
N GLY A 209 -15.07 -34.34 -0.77
CA GLY A 209 -14.69 -35.74 -0.95
C GLY A 209 -15.57 -36.68 -0.12
N LEU A 210 -15.96 -36.29 1.09
CA LEU A 210 -16.88 -37.06 1.93
C LEU A 210 -18.30 -37.12 1.35
N LEU A 211 -18.74 -36.11 0.61
CA LEU A 211 -20.03 -36.13 -0.10
C LEU A 211 -20.01 -37.12 -1.28
N TRP A 212 -18.86 -37.34 -1.91
CA TRP A 212 -18.70 -38.18 -3.11
C TRP A 212 -17.84 -39.43 -2.87
N LYS A 213 -17.71 -39.86 -1.61
CA LYS A 213 -16.77 -40.93 -1.22
C LYS A 213 -17.12 -42.31 -1.78
N GLY A 214 -18.36 -42.51 -2.24
CA GLY A 214 -18.87 -43.81 -2.64
C GLY A 214 -18.75 -44.86 -1.51
N THR A 215 -18.17 -46.01 -1.85
CA THR A 215 -17.93 -47.14 -0.92
C THR A 215 -16.70 -46.93 -0.04
N LYS A 216 -15.88 -45.91 -0.32
CA LYS A 216 -14.62 -45.70 0.39
C LYS A 216 -14.83 -45.32 1.87
N PRO A 217 -14.01 -45.84 2.80
CA PRO A 217 -14.01 -45.41 4.20
C PRO A 217 -13.71 -43.90 4.32
N TRP A 218 -14.34 -43.22 5.28
CA TRP A 218 -14.12 -41.78 5.49
C TRP A 218 -12.67 -41.46 5.90
N THR A 219 -12.01 -42.39 6.61
CA THR A 219 -10.60 -42.27 7.01
C THR A 219 -9.69 -42.19 5.80
N ASP A 220 -9.97 -42.97 4.76
CA ASP A 220 -9.20 -43.00 3.53
C ASP A 220 -9.39 -41.71 2.73
N VAL A 221 -10.61 -41.15 2.72
CA VAL A 221 -10.88 -39.86 2.09
C VAL A 221 -10.04 -38.77 2.75
N VAL A 222 -10.05 -38.69 4.09
CA VAL A 222 -9.25 -37.70 4.85
C VAL A 222 -7.76 -37.88 4.58
N TYR A 223 -7.28 -39.12 4.63
CA TYR A 223 -5.88 -39.44 4.34
C TYR A 223 -5.49 -39.03 2.92
N LEU A 224 -6.31 -39.37 1.93
CA LEU A 224 -6.08 -39.04 0.52
C LEU A 224 -6.10 -37.53 0.27
N SER A 225 -6.99 -36.76 0.92
CA SER A 225 -6.97 -35.29 0.79
C SER A 225 -5.69 -34.69 1.35
N VAL A 226 -5.28 -35.10 2.55
CA VAL A 226 -4.06 -34.55 3.18
C VAL A 226 -2.80 -34.91 2.38
N VAL A 227 -2.66 -36.19 1.99
CA VAL A 227 -1.49 -36.65 1.23
C VAL A 227 -1.53 -36.15 -0.20
N GLY A 228 -2.71 -36.15 -0.83
CA GLY A 228 -2.93 -35.70 -2.20
C GLY A 228 -2.65 -34.22 -2.43
N PHE A 229 -2.91 -33.39 -1.41
CA PHE A 229 -2.55 -31.98 -1.44
C PHE A 229 -1.03 -31.76 -1.49
N LEU A 230 -0.25 -32.62 -0.82
CA LEU A 230 1.21 -32.50 -0.76
C LEU A 230 1.92 -33.25 -1.89
N ASN A 231 1.31 -34.31 -2.42
CA ASN A 231 1.90 -35.18 -3.41
C ASN A 231 0.81 -35.67 -4.39
N PRO A 232 0.97 -35.53 -5.71
CA PRO A 232 0.00 -36.03 -6.67
C PRO A 232 -0.31 -37.51 -6.44
N LEU A 233 -1.59 -37.84 -6.32
CA LEU A 233 -2.05 -39.21 -6.11
C LEU A 233 -1.95 -40.04 -7.39
N ASP A 234 -1.59 -41.32 -7.25
CA ASP A 234 -1.76 -42.29 -8.32
C ASP A 234 -3.27 -42.48 -8.62
N PRO A 235 -3.71 -42.46 -9.90
CA PRO A 235 -5.10 -42.68 -10.27
C PRO A 235 -5.74 -43.91 -9.62
N SER A 236 -4.96 -44.97 -9.41
CA SER A 236 -5.41 -46.22 -8.77
C SER A 236 -5.97 -46.01 -7.35
N ASN A 237 -5.51 -44.97 -6.63
CA ASN A 237 -6.01 -44.62 -5.31
C ASN A 237 -7.44 -44.05 -5.32
N THR A 238 -8.01 -43.74 -6.48
CA THR A 238 -9.34 -43.12 -6.62
C THR A 238 -10.36 -44.00 -7.34
N ASN A 239 -9.98 -45.22 -7.73
CA ASN A 239 -10.83 -46.14 -8.53
C ASN A 239 -12.16 -46.51 -7.85
N ASP A 240 -12.20 -46.55 -6.51
CA ASP A 240 -13.40 -46.90 -5.74
C ASP A 240 -14.28 -45.68 -5.40
N MET A 241 -13.94 -44.50 -5.92
CA MET A 241 -14.68 -43.26 -5.70
C MET A 241 -15.52 -42.89 -6.92
N GLU A 242 -16.56 -42.08 -6.71
CA GLU A 242 -17.37 -41.60 -7.83
C GLU A 242 -16.54 -40.72 -8.79
N PRO A 243 -16.84 -40.70 -10.10
CA PRO A 243 -16.08 -39.91 -11.07
C PRO A 243 -15.88 -38.43 -10.69
N PRO A 244 -16.86 -37.72 -10.08
CA PRO A 244 -16.65 -36.34 -9.61
C PRO A 244 -15.55 -36.22 -8.55
N ALA A 245 -15.41 -37.20 -7.65
CA ALA A 245 -14.36 -37.22 -6.64
C ALA A 245 -12.98 -37.37 -7.29
N GLN A 246 -12.85 -38.22 -8.31
CA GLN A 246 -11.58 -38.41 -9.04
C GLN A 246 -11.09 -37.09 -9.66
N VAL A 247 -12.00 -36.34 -10.29
CA VAL A 247 -11.69 -35.00 -10.84
C VAL A 247 -11.32 -34.01 -9.74
N LEU A 248 -12.04 -34.03 -8.61
CA LEU A 248 -11.74 -33.18 -7.45
C LEU A 248 -10.31 -33.40 -6.93
N PHE A 249 -9.90 -34.65 -6.70
CA PHE A 249 -8.56 -35.00 -6.22
C PHE A 249 -7.45 -34.65 -7.24
N ALA A 250 -7.74 -34.74 -8.54
CA ALA A 250 -6.81 -34.28 -9.57
C ALA A 250 -6.61 -32.76 -9.52
N VAL A 251 -7.69 -31.99 -9.36
CA VAL A 251 -7.64 -30.53 -9.19
C VAL A 251 -6.96 -30.15 -7.87
N GLU A 252 -7.20 -30.89 -6.80
CA GLU A 252 -6.53 -30.73 -5.50
C GLU A 252 -5.01 -30.81 -5.65
N ALA A 253 -4.49 -31.86 -6.28
CA ALA A 253 -3.04 -32.03 -6.45
C ALA A 253 -2.41 -30.84 -7.18
N TRP A 254 -3.06 -30.33 -8.24
CA TRP A 254 -2.62 -29.13 -8.94
C TRP A 254 -2.65 -27.87 -8.07
N LEU A 255 -3.74 -27.67 -7.31
CA LEU A 255 -3.85 -26.56 -6.37
C LEU A 255 -2.80 -26.64 -5.26
N GLY A 256 -2.49 -27.84 -4.78
CA GLY A 256 -1.43 -28.11 -3.81
C GLY A 256 -0.07 -27.69 -4.32
N VAL A 257 0.31 -28.13 -5.54
CA VAL A 257 1.58 -27.74 -6.19
C VAL A 257 1.68 -26.22 -6.35
N VAL A 258 0.62 -25.56 -6.83
CA VAL A 258 0.62 -24.10 -7.02
C VAL A 258 0.75 -23.40 -5.66
N SER A 259 -0.01 -23.83 -4.65
CA SER A 259 -0.01 -23.21 -3.32
C SER A 259 1.34 -23.37 -2.62
N MET A 260 1.95 -24.56 -2.70
CA MET A 260 3.29 -24.82 -2.15
C MET A 260 4.38 -24.03 -2.88
N SER A 261 4.27 -23.89 -4.20
CA SER A 261 5.20 -23.07 -4.99
C SER A 261 5.14 -21.59 -4.60
N VAL A 262 3.93 -21.04 -4.46
CA VAL A 262 3.74 -19.65 -3.98
C VAL A 262 4.29 -19.52 -2.56
N PHE A 263 3.92 -20.42 -1.64
CA PHE A 263 4.43 -20.42 -0.27
C PHE A 263 5.95 -20.39 -0.21
N PHE A 264 6.61 -21.27 -0.96
CA PHE A 264 8.07 -21.34 -1.00
C PHE A 264 8.67 -20.06 -1.58
N ALA A 265 8.10 -19.50 -2.65
CA ALA A 265 8.54 -18.22 -3.21
C ALA A 265 8.43 -17.07 -2.19
N LEU A 266 7.36 -17.03 -1.38
CA LEU A 266 7.21 -16.05 -0.31
C LEU A 266 8.23 -16.27 0.81
N LEU A 267 8.50 -17.52 1.18
CA LEU A 267 9.46 -17.87 2.23
C LEU A 267 10.89 -17.51 1.82
N VAL A 268 11.31 -17.89 0.61
CA VAL A 268 12.63 -17.56 0.07
C VAL A 268 12.84 -16.06 0.01
N ARG A 269 11.83 -15.30 -0.47
CA ARG A 269 11.90 -13.85 -0.52
C ARG A 269 12.04 -13.22 0.87
N ARG A 270 11.35 -13.76 1.87
CA ARG A 270 11.47 -13.30 3.26
C ARG A 270 12.87 -13.59 3.81
N TRP A 271 13.46 -14.72 3.46
CA TRP A 271 14.76 -15.13 3.97
C TRP A 271 15.92 -14.31 3.39
N PHE A 272 15.86 -13.93 2.11
CA PHE A 272 16.88 -13.05 1.50
C PHE A 272 16.80 -11.57 1.92
N ARG A 273 15.78 -11.18 2.67
CA ARG A 273 15.61 -9.80 3.17
C ARG A 273 16.06 -9.63 4.63
N LEU A 274 16.29 -10.73 5.34
CA LEU A 274 16.81 -10.77 6.72
C LEU A 274 18.33 -11.01 6.67
#